data_AF-A0AAD8CRS1-F1
#
_entry.id   AF-A0AAD8CRS1-F1
#
_cell.length_a   1.000
_cell.length_b   1.000
_cell.length_c   1.000
_cell.angle_alpha   90.00
_cell.angle_beta   90.00
_cell.angle_gamma   90.00
#
_symmetry.space_group_name_H-M   'P 1'
#
loop_
_entity.id
_entity.type
_entity.pdbx_description
1 polymer ?
#
loop_
_entity_poly.entity_id
_entity_poly.type
_entity_poly.pdbx_seq_one_letter_code
_entity_poly.pdbx_strand_id
1 'polypeptide(L)'
;MGAFYCSVCKQTFFAGKSHIFGKKHQDKLKIVLTKFLDKVKEARRMLKAPAVEKYDVTEHKLNFWCYCCGAEVQKHVTNGNLTVLCGGLLEHLASPEHRKQTDRFWWENKADSKLKEKFLFSEEEMDRFKTEVAKALESYEEKEDEFIKQQASYIREVEQRRQEVMQSILEPESESESPQGPPQCGPPGHIESSGNRYNDRREGAGKRAGPSGADEFEDSDWAGAGLDLTFIGYQDSSSGGNVHTGATPPWLKQDPEEGGSGTQEPQAGPSHEEFLKHKEQEKLRKLPASRVGANFDHASQTDAGWLPSFGRVWNSGRRWQSRHQFKAEEGQGTNHKRKKHEPWKGSKKHKPADS
;
A
#
# COMPACT_ATOMS: atom_id res chain seq x y z
N MET A 1 11.74 -35.76 -40.76
CA MET A 1 11.52 -35.70 -39.29
C MET A 1 11.03 -34.30 -38.95
N GLY A 2 10.08 -34.14 -38.02
CA GLY A 2 9.57 -32.82 -37.63
C GLY A 2 10.47 -32.13 -36.61
N ALA A 3 10.49 -30.79 -36.64
CA ALA A 3 11.13 -29.99 -35.59
C ALA A 3 10.34 -30.12 -34.27
N PHE A 4 11.04 -30.31 -33.15
CA PHE A 4 10.44 -30.44 -31.83
C PHE A 4 10.97 -29.34 -30.89
N TYR A 5 10.08 -28.53 -30.31
CA TYR A 5 10.46 -27.56 -29.27
C TYR A 5 10.40 -28.19 -27.88
N CYS A 6 11.49 -28.04 -27.11
CA CYS A 6 11.55 -28.49 -25.73
C CYS A 6 11.42 -27.30 -24.76
N SER A 7 10.37 -27.28 -23.94
CA SER A 7 10.11 -26.27 -22.92
C SER A 7 11.23 -26.17 -21.87
N VAL A 8 11.73 -27.31 -21.39
CA VAL A 8 12.82 -27.38 -20.39
C VAL A 8 14.15 -26.87 -20.94
N CYS A 9 14.47 -27.20 -22.20
CA CYS A 9 15.71 -26.74 -22.84
C CYS A 9 15.62 -25.33 -23.42
N LYS A 10 14.39 -24.81 -23.65
CA LYS A 10 14.05 -23.60 -24.42
C LYS A 10 14.65 -23.57 -25.83
N GLN A 11 14.66 -24.73 -26.50
CA GLN A 11 15.35 -24.94 -27.77
C GLN A 11 14.57 -25.87 -28.70
N THR A 12 14.63 -25.61 -30.01
CA THR A 12 14.11 -26.47 -31.09
C THR A 12 15.14 -27.50 -31.54
N PHE A 13 14.76 -28.78 -31.57
CA PHE A 13 15.59 -29.90 -32.00
C PHE A 13 14.99 -30.56 -33.24
N PHE A 14 15.77 -30.63 -34.32
CA PHE A 14 15.35 -31.25 -35.59
C PHE A 14 15.48 -32.79 -35.60
N ALA A 15 16.25 -33.35 -34.66
CA ALA A 15 16.37 -34.80 -34.41
C ALA A 15 15.20 -35.37 -33.55
N GLY A 16 14.10 -34.62 -33.42
CA GLY A 16 12.91 -35.02 -32.67
C GLY A 16 13.12 -35.18 -31.15
N LYS A 17 12.34 -36.10 -30.56
CA LYS A 17 12.29 -36.34 -29.11
C LYS A 17 13.54 -37.05 -28.52
N SER A 18 14.50 -37.46 -29.36
CA SER A 18 15.74 -38.15 -28.96
C SER A 18 16.56 -37.38 -27.92
N HIS A 19 16.61 -36.05 -28.02
CA HIS A 19 17.42 -35.19 -27.14
C HIS A 19 17.01 -35.24 -25.65
N ILE A 20 15.79 -35.68 -25.33
CA ILE A 20 15.26 -35.77 -23.95
C ILE A 20 16.08 -36.76 -23.10
N PHE A 21 16.59 -37.83 -23.73
CA PHE A 21 17.45 -38.82 -23.10
C PHE A 21 18.91 -38.34 -22.96
N GLY A 22 19.28 -37.21 -23.56
CA GLY A 22 20.63 -36.67 -23.51
C GLY A 22 20.95 -36.02 -22.16
N LYS A 23 22.17 -36.25 -21.64
CA LYS A 23 22.65 -35.67 -20.36
C LYS A 23 22.35 -34.17 -20.23
N LYS A 24 22.63 -33.38 -21.28
CA LYS A 24 22.35 -31.93 -21.32
C LYS A 24 20.87 -31.54 -21.10
N HIS A 25 19.90 -32.38 -21.46
CA HIS A 25 18.50 -32.18 -21.11
C HIS A 25 18.26 -32.58 -19.64
N GLN A 26 18.69 -33.78 -19.25
CA GLN A 26 18.49 -34.31 -17.91
C GLN A 26 19.12 -33.45 -16.80
N ASP A 27 20.26 -32.82 -17.05
CA ASP A 27 20.92 -31.94 -16.09
C ASP A 27 20.21 -30.56 -15.99
N LYS A 28 19.69 -30.01 -17.11
CA LYS A 28 18.78 -28.86 -17.09
C LYS A 28 17.49 -29.19 -16.33
N LEU A 29 16.91 -30.37 -16.59
CA LEU A 29 15.68 -30.86 -15.94
C LEU A 29 15.85 -30.98 -14.42
N LYS A 30 16.97 -31.55 -13.94
CA LYS A 30 17.31 -31.56 -12.51
C LYS A 30 17.34 -30.15 -11.93
N ILE A 31 18.05 -29.21 -12.56
CA ILE A 31 18.16 -27.82 -12.07
C ILE A 31 16.78 -27.14 -11.98
N VAL A 32 15.91 -27.35 -12.98
CA VAL A 32 14.53 -26.85 -12.97
C VAL A 32 13.71 -27.49 -11.84
N LEU A 33 13.77 -28.82 -11.70
CA LEU A 33 13.05 -29.55 -10.67
C LEU A 33 13.53 -29.22 -9.25
N THR A 34 14.83 -29.01 -9.02
CA THR A 34 15.34 -28.54 -7.72
C THR A 34 14.78 -27.16 -7.38
N LYS A 35 14.88 -26.20 -8.29
CA LYS A 35 14.34 -24.84 -8.08
C LYS A 35 12.83 -24.80 -7.88
N PHE A 36 12.09 -25.72 -8.51
CA PHE A 36 10.66 -25.87 -8.26
C PHE A 36 10.38 -26.55 -6.92
N LEU A 37 11.15 -27.59 -6.57
CA LEU A 37 11.02 -28.32 -5.30
C LEU A 37 11.27 -27.41 -4.10
N ASP A 38 12.17 -26.44 -4.20
CA ASP A 38 12.43 -25.50 -3.11
C ASP A 38 11.23 -24.57 -2.84
N LYS A 39 10.50 -24.14 -3.88
CA LYS A 39 9.19 -23.47 -3.72
C LYS A 39 8.11 -24.39 -3.15
N VAL A 40 8.13 -25.67 -3.53
CA VAL A 40 7.19 -26.66 -2.96
C VAL A 40 7.50 -26.94 -1.49
N LYS A 41 8.78 -26.92 -1.07
CA LYS A 41 9.18 -27.00 0.36
C LYS A 41 8.74 -25.76 1.15
N GLU A 42 8.82 -24.57 0.55
CA GLU A 42 8.32 -23.32 1.12
C GLU A 42 6.82 -23.45 1.43
N ALA A 43 6.00 -23.80 0.43
CA ALA A 43 4.58 -24.07 0.60
C ALA A 43 4.28 -25.18 1.63
N ARG A 44 5.04 -26.27 1.60
CA ARG A 44 4.88 -27.42 2.51
C ARG A 44 5.25 -27.10 3.97
N ARG A 45 5.92 -25.98 4.26
CA ARG A 45 6.06 -25.45 5.63
C ARG A 45 4.77 -24.77 6.09
N MET A 46 4.13 -23.98 5.21
CA MET A 46 2.88 -23.26 5.51
C MET A 46 1.70 -24.19 5.84
N LEU A 47 1.74 -25.47 5.40
CA LEU A 47 0.78 -26.50 5.82
C LEU A 47 0.62 -26.65 7.35
N LYS A 48 1.68 -26.36 8.13
CA LYS A 48 1.68 -26.51 9.60
C LYS A 48 1.43 -25.22 10.37
N ALA A 49 1.57 -24.09 9.70
CA ALA A 49 1.51 -22.76 10.27
C ALA A 49 1.15 -21.78 9.12
N PRO A 50 -0.13 -21.74 8.71
CA PRO A 50 -0.57 -20.76 7.74
C PRO A 50 -0.44 -19.35 8.33
N ALA A 51 0.12 -18.44 7.55
CA ALA A 51 0.17 -17.03 7.90
C ALA A 51 -1.01 -16.29 7.22
N VAL A 52 -1.69 -15.47 8.01
CA VAL A 52 -2.81 -14.61 7.60
C VAL A 52 -2.39 -13.17 7.85
N GLU A 53 -2.43 -12.34 6.81
CA GLU A 53 -1.89 -10.97 6.83
C GLU A 53 -2.86 -10.00 6.14
N LYS A 54 -2.79 -8.71 6.51
CA LYS A 54 -3.55 -7.63 5.88
C LYS A 54 -3.18 -7.55 4.39
N TYR A 55 -4.16 -7.28 3.53
CA TYR A 55 -3.94 -7.31 2.08
C TYR A 55 -3.11 -6.11 1.58
N ASP A 56 -1.84 -6.35 1.23
CA ASP A 56 -1.03 -5.42 0.44
C ASP A 56 -1.02 -5.82 -1.05
N VAL A 57 -1.32 -4.85 -1.92
CA VAL A 57 -1.36 -5.03 -3.38
C VAL A 57 0.00 -5.36 -3.99
N THR A 58 1.08 -4.87 -3.41
CA THR A 58 2.46 -5.02 -3.87
C THR A 58 3.08 -6.35 -3.42
N GLU A 59 2.76 -6.81 -2.20
CA GLU A 59 3.33 -8.04 -1.64
C GLU A 59 2.49 -9.28 -1.96
N HIS A 60 1.16 -9.15 -2.15
CA HIS A 60 0.27 -10.31 -2.26
C HIS A 60 -0.24 -10.61 -3.67
N LYS A 61 -0.10 -9.70 -4.64
CA LYS A 61 -0.33 -10.00 -6.08
C LYS A 61 0.85 -10.73 -6.74
N LEU A 62 1.49 -11.64 -6.02
CA LEU A 62 2.60 -12.45 -6.52
C LEU A 62 2.12 -13.74 -7.18
N ASN A 63 2.63 -14.00 -8.38
CA ASN A 63 2.42 -15.25 -9.10
C ASN A 63 3.66 -16.15 -9.05
N PHE A 64 3.46 -17.45 -9.31
CA PHE A 64 4.52 -18.40 -9.59
C PHE A 64 4.27 -19.14 -10.91
N TRP A 65 5.37 -19.52 -11.58
CA TRP A 65 5.31 -20.41 -12.74
C TRP A 65 5.33 -21.88 -12.29
N CYS A 66 4.30 -22.64 -12.66
CA CYS A 66 4.28 -24.09 -12.49
C CYS A 66 4.92 -24.79 -13.71
N TYR A 67 6.03 -25.48 -13.50
CA TYR A 67 6.74 -26.17 -14.58
C TYR A 67 6.01 -27.41 -15.10
N CYS A 68 5.20 -28.09 -14.27
CA CYS A 68 4.39 -29.23 -14.68
C CYS A 68 3.27 -28.81 -15.63
N CYS A 69 2.50 -27.80 -15.20
CA CYS A 69 1.32 -27.31 -15.92
C CYS A 69 1.66 -26.37 -17.09
N GLY A 70 2.87 -25.78 -17.09
CA GLY A 70 3.26 -24.79 -18.08
C GLY A 70 2.44 -23.51 -17.99
N ALA A 71 2.06 -23.12 -16.76
CA ALA A 71 1.11 -22.04 -16.48
C ALA A 71 1.62 -21.13 -15.36
N GLU A 72 1.14 -19.89 -15.37
CA GLU A 72 1.30 -18.92 -14.29
C GLU A 72 0.09 -18.99 -13.35
N VAL A 73 0.35 -18.97 -12.04
CA VAL A 73 -0.62 -19.27 -10.98
C VAL A 73 -0.39 -18.33 -9.81
N GLN A 74 -1.44 -17.88 -9.13
CA GLN A 74 -1.33 -17.02 -7.95
C GLN A 74 -0.64 -17.77 -6.79
N LYS A 75 0.31 -17.13 -6.11
CA LYS A 75 0.98 -17.71 -4.94
C LYS A 75 0.10 -17.63 -3.68
N HIS A 76 -0.64 -16.53 -3.50
CA HIS A 76 -1.43 -16.23 -2.31
C HIS A 76 -2.93 -16.23 -2.64
N VAL A 77 -3.80 -16.49 -1.65
CA VAL A 77 -5.26 -16.28 -1.77
C VAL A 77 -5.62 -15.00 -1.03
N THR A 78 -6.45 -14.15 -1.63
CA THR A 78 -6.76 -12.80 -1.14
C THR A 78 -8.26 -12.56 -1.12
N ASN A 79 -8.84 -12.22 0.04
CA ASN A 79 -10.28 -11.93 0.20
C ASN A 79 -10.54 -10.42 0.35
N GLY A 80 -9.88 -9.60 -0.48
CA GLY A 80 -9.96 -8.13 -0.47
C GLY A 80 -9.23 -7.46 0.71
N ASN A 81 -9.51 -7.89 1.94
CA ASN A 81 -8.98 -7.30 3.17
C ASN A 81 -7.85 -8.14 3.79
N LEU A 82 -7.90 -9.46 3.63
CA LEU A 82 -6.96 -10.43 4.21
C LEU A 82 -6.34 -11.34 3.14
N THR A 83 -5.17 -11.89 3.46
CA THR A 83 -4.38 -12.76 2.58
C THR A 83 -3.92 -14.01 3.33
N VAL A 84 -4.10 -15.18 2.73
CA VAL A 84 -3.50 -16.44 3.18
C VAL A 84 -2.22 -16.71 2.39
N LEU A 85 -1.07 -16.70 3.07
CA LEU A 85 0.22 -16.87 2.42
C LEU A 85 0.39 -18.29 1.85
N CYS A 86 0.90 -18.38 0.62
CA CYS A 86 1.06 -19.62 -0.14
C CYS A 86 -0.24 -20.42 -0.44
N GLY A 87 -1.43 -19.87 -0.15
CA GLY A 87 -2.71 -20.57 -0.37
C GLY A 87 -2.91 -21.07 -1.81
N GLY A 88 -2.81 -20.18 -2.81
CA GLY A 88 -3.08 -20.52 -4.21
C GLY A 88 -2.03 -21.48 -4.80
N LEU A 89 -0.80 -21.42 -4.28
CA LEU A 89 0.25 -22.39 -4.56
C LEU A 89 -0.11 -23.78 -4.01
N LEU A 90 -0.64 -23.88 -2.80
CA LEU A 90 -1.06 -25.16 -2.22
C LEU A 90 -2.31 -25.73 -2.91
N GLU A 91 -3.33 -24.91 -3.16
CA GLU A 91 -4.56 -25.28 -3.88
C GLU A 91 -4.24 -25.83 -5.28
N HIS A 92 -3.37 -25.15 -6.03
CA HIS A 92 -2.91 -25.63 -7.32
C HIS A 92 -2.19 -26.97 -7.23
N LEU A 93 -1.28 -27.15 -6.28
CA LEU A 93 -0.48 -28.37 -6.12
C LEU A 93 -1.29 -29.57 -5.57
N ALA A 94 -2.42 -29.33 -4.91
CA ALA A 94 -3.39 -30.36 -4.54
C ALA A 94 -4.35 -30.72 -5.69
N SER A 95 -4.55 -29.81 -6.66
CA SER A 95 -5.56 -29.98 -7.71
C SER A 95 -5.40 -31.26 -8.55
N PRO A 96 -6.51 -31.91 -8.95
CA PRO A 96 -6.46 -33.11 -9.79
C PRO A 96 -5.90 -32.82 -11.18
N GLU A 97 -5.93 -31.57 -11.65
CA GLU A 97 -5.36 -31.19 -12.94
C GLU A 97 -3.84 -31.06 -12.87
N HIS A 98 -3.28 -30.44 -11.82
CA HIS A 98 -1.82 -30.45 -11.59
C HIS A 98 -1.27 -31.88 -11.46
N ARG A 99 -2.03 -32.81 -10.86
CA ARG A 99 -1.67 -34.24 -10.83
C ARG A 99 -1.52 -34.82 -12.24
N LYS A 100 -2.51 -34.65 -13.12
CA LYS A 100 -2.45 -35.10 -14.52
C LYS A 100 -1.30 -34.46 -15.31
N GLN A 101 -1.11 -33.14 -15.18
CA GLN A 101 -0.04 -32.44 -15.89
C GLN A 101 1.35 -32.81 -15.33
N THR A 102 1.47 -33.12 -14.04
CA THR A 102 2.70 -33.68 -13.43
C THR A 102 3.00 -35.08 -13.97
N ASP A 103 2.02 -35.99 -14.01
CA ASP A 103 2.16 -37.32 -14.60
C ASP A 103 2.63 -37.23 -16.06
N ARG A 104 1.98 -36.36 -16.84
CA ARG A 104 2.34 -36.06 -18.22
C ARG A 104 3.75 -35.49 -18.36
N PHE A 105 4.11 -34.48 -17.56
CA PHE A 105 5.42 -33.84 -17.59
C PHE A 105 6.55 -34.82 -17.27
N TRP A 106 6.35 -35.71 -16.29
CA TRP A 106 7.30 -36.79 -15.96
C TRP A 106 7.46 -37.76 -17.13
N TRP A 107 6.35 -38.17 -17.76
CA TRP A 107 6.40 -39.08 -18.91
C TRP A 107 7.01 -38.42 -20.15
N GLU A 108 6.75 -37.14 -20.43
CA GLU A 108 7.30 -36.43 -21.58
C GLU A 108 8.82 -36.17 -21.43
N ASN A 109 9.29 -35.75 -20.25
CA ASN A 109 10.69 -35.38 -20.01
C ASN A 109 11.57 -36.52 -19.43
N LYS A 110 10.98 -37.69 -19.15
CA LYS A 110 11.63 -38.87 -18.54
C LYS A 110 12.35 -38.53 -17.22
N ALA A 111 11.65 -37.79 -16.36
CA ALA A 111 12.13 -37.42 -15.02
C ALA A 111 12.14 -38.63 -14.06
N ASP A 112 12.96 -38.55 -12.99
CA ASP A 112 13.04 -39.58 -11.95
C ASP A 112 11.70 -39.72 -11.20
N SER A 113 11.10 -40.90 -11.24
CA SER A 113 9.85 -41.22 -10.56
C SER A 113 9.95 -41.08 -9.03
N LYS A 114 11.14 -41.29 -8.43
CA LYS A 114 11.37 -41.14 -6.98
C LYS A 114 11.25 -39.70 -6.49
N LEU A 115 11.25 -38.72 -7.39
CA LEU A 115 11.06 -37.31 -7.07
C LEU A 115 9.61 -36.86 -7.24
N LYS A 116 8.80 -37.59 -8.02
CA LYS A 116 7.44 -37.20 -8.45
C LYS A 116 6.52 -36.83 -7.28
N GLU A 117 6.40 -37.73 -6.30
CA GLU A 117 5.48 -37.57 -5.17
C GLU A 117 5.80 -36.35 -4.29
N LYS A 118 7.00 -35.78 -4.39
CA LYS A 118 7.40 -34.56 -3.68
C LYS A 118 6.80 -33.28 -4.27
N PHE A 119 6.18 -33.36 -5.45
CA PHE A 119 5.51 -32.25 -6.15
C PHE A 119 3.98 -32.40 -6.14
N LEU A 120 3.46 -33.43 -5.48
CA LEU A 120 2.03 -33.67 -5.29
C LEU A 120 1.68 -33.45 -3.81
N PHE A 121 0.41 -33.15 -3.55
CA PHE A 121 -0.16 -33.07 -2.20
C PHE A 121 -1.35 -34.03 -2.14
N SER A 122 -1.66 -34.55 -0.95
CA SER A 122 -2.91 -35.29 -0.74
C SER A 122 -4.06 -34.35 -0.40
N GLU A 123 -5.29 -34.82 -0.62
CA GLU A 123 -6.50 -34.11 -0.21
C GLU A 123 -6.52 -33.92 1.32
N GLU A 124 -6.07 -34.93 2.07
CA GLU A 124 -5.84 -34.86 3.52
C GLU A 124 -4.80 -33.78 3.95
N GLU A 125 -3.79 -33.48 3.13
CA GLU A 125 -2.86 -32.36 3.41
C GLU A 125 -3.54 -31.00 3.17
N MET A 126 -4.38 -30.92 2.15
CA MET A 126 -5.15 -29.72 1.82
C MET A 126 -6.26 -29.44 2.84
N ASP A 127 -7.00 -30.45 3.30
CA ASP A 127 -8.08 -30.26 4.28
C ASP A 127 -7.54 -29.90 5.66
N ARG A 128 -6.41 -30.49 6.08
CA ARG A 128 -5.70 -30.03 7.28
C ARG A 128 -5.22 -28.57 7.15
N PHE A 129 -4.73 -28.18 5.97
CA PHE A 129 -4.38 -26.78 5.72
C PHE A 129 -5.60 -25.86 5.85
N LYS A 130 -6.76 -26.21 5.28
CA LYS A 130 -8.01 -25.44 5.47
C LYS A 130 -8.38 -25.31 6.95
N THR A 131 -8.26 -26.37 7.75
CA THR A 131 -8.58 -26.30 9.19
C THR A 131 -7.58 -25.48 10.00
N GLU A 132 -6.29 -25.48 9.67
CA GLU A 132 -5.33 -24.58 10.32
C GLU A 132 -5.47 -23.12 9.82
N VAL A 133 -5.90 -22.91 8.57
CA VAL A 133 -6.20 -21.57 8.03
C VAL A 133 -7.41 -20.96 8.74
N ALA A 134 -8.45 -21.76 9.03
CA ALA A 134 -9.59 -21.30 9.82
C ALA A 134 -9.16 -20.81 11.23
N LYS A 135 -8.37 -21.61 11.96
CA LYS A 135 -7.81 -21.20 13.27
C LYS A 135 -6.89 -19.97 13.18
N ALA A 136 -6.14 -19.85 12.08
CA ALA A 136 -5.26 -18.70 11.86
C ALA A 136 -6.05 -17.42 11.52
N LEU A 137 -7.22 -17.54 10.90
CA LEU A 137 -8.18 -16.44 10.72
C LEU A 137 -8.82 -16.06 12.06
N GLU A 138 -9.37 -17.03 12.80
CA GLU A 138 -9.94 -16.83 14.14
C GLU A 138 -8.94 -16.11 15.07
N SER A 139 -7.72 -16.64 15.18
CA SER A 139 -6.69 -16.04 16.02
C SER A 139 -6.11 -14.73 15.45
N TYR A 140 -6.28 -14.44 14.16
CA TYR A 140 -5.96 -13.12 13.61
C TYR A 140 -7.04 -12.09 14.01
N GLU A 141 -8.31 -12.46 13.88
CA GLU A 141 -9.46 -11.63 14.27
C GLU A 141 -9.43 -11.30 15.76
N GLU A 142 -9.19 -12.29 16.63
CA GLU A 142 -9.00 -12.10 18.08
C GLU A 142 -7.96 -11.01 18.42
N LYS A 143 -6.82 -10.97 17.70
CA LYS A 143 -5.73 -10.00 17.96
C LYS A 143 -6.09 -8.58 17.50
N GLU A 144 -6.78 -8.44 16.37
CA GLU A 144 -7.31 -7.15 15.95
C GLU A 144 -8.38 -6.65 16.94
N ASP A 145 -9.20 -7.56 17.45
CA ASP A 145 -10.25 -7.27 18.44
C ASP A 145 -9.66 -6.88 19.81
N GLU A 146 -8.57 -7.52 20.25
CA GLU A 146 -7.76 -7.10 21.42
C GLU A 146 -7.11 -5.72 21.20
N PHE A 147 -6.54 -5.46 20.02
CA PHE A 147 -5.96 -4.16 19.70
C PHE A 147 -7.02 -3.04 19.73
N ILE A 148 -8.21 -3.28 19.16
CA ILE A 148 -9.35 -2.35 19.22
C ILE A 148 -9.77 -2.09 20.67
N LYS A 149 -9.84 -3.13 21.52
CA LYS A 149 -10.16 -2.98 22.95
C LYS A 149 -9.13 -2.14 23.71
N GLN A 150 -7.83 -2.28 23.38
CA GLN A 150 -6.74 -1.49 23.96
C GLN A 150 -6.78 -0.02 23.49
N GLN A 151 -7.04 0.24 22.21
CA GLN A 151 -7.25 1.62 21.73
C GLN A 151 -8.48 2.25 22.41
N ALA A 152 -9.56 1.49 22.58
CA ALA A 152 -10.77 1.96 23.25
C ALA A 152 -10.60 2.16 24.77
N SER A 153 -9.71 1.46 25.47
CA SER A 153 -9.39 1.81 26.87
C SER A 153 -8.54 3.08 26.95
N TYR A 154 -7.50 3.20 26.11
CA TYR A 154 -6.65 4.38 26.05
C TYR A 154 -7.45 5.67 25.76
N ILE A 155 -8.40 5.64 24.83
CA ILE A 155 -9.30 6.78 24.55
C ILE A 155 -10.08 7.17 25.81
N ARG A 156 -10.71 6.20 26.49
CA ARG A 156 -11.46 6.45 27.74
C ARG A 156 -10.59 6.99 28.86
N GLU A 157 -9.35 6.52 29.00
CA GLU A 157 -8.37 7.03 29.97
C GLU A 157 -7.92 8.47 29.65
N VAL A 158 -7.86 8.86 28.36
CA VAL A 158 -7.58 10.24 27.94
C VAL A 158 -8.80 11.14 28.17
N GLU A 159 -10.00 10.66 27.86
CA GLU A 159 -11.26 11.37 28.10
C GLU A 159 -11.54 11.57 29.60
N GLN A 160 -11.30 10.57 30.44
CA GLN A 160 -11.40 10.66 31.90
C GLN A 160 -10.46 11.75 32.42
N ARG A 161 -9.16 11.72 32.08
CA ARG A 161 -8.20 12.76 32.51
C ARG A 161 -8.59 14.16 32.02
N ARG A 162 -9.22 14.28 30.85
CA ARG A 162 -9.77 15.55 30.35
C ARG A 162 -10.97 16.03 31.19
N GLN A 163 -11.82 15.12 31.64
CA GLN A 163 -12.94 15.43 32.54
C GLN A 163 -12.45 15.81 33.94
N GLU A 164 -11.46 15.10 34.49
CA GLU A 164 -10.83 15.41 35.79
C GLU A 164 -10.23 16.83 35.80
N VAL A 165 -9.47 17.21 34.77
CA VAL A 165 -8.94 18.58 34.61
C VAL A 165 -10.06 19.61 34.44
N MET A 166 -11.16 19.27 33.76
CA MET A 166 -12.30 20.19 33.61
C MET A 166 -13.06 20.38 34.93
N GLN A 167 -13.17 19.33 35.74
CA GLN A 167 -13.80 19.39 37.07
C GLN A 167 -12.96 20.20 38.06
N SER A 168 -11.63 20.05 38.05
CA SER A 168 -10.75 20.85 38.95
C SER A 168 -10.68 22.35 38.62
N ILE A 169 -11.20 22.77 37.45
CA ILE A 169 -11.39 24.18 37.09
C ILE A 169 -12.78 24.70 37.53
N LEU A 170 -13.72 23.80 37.84
CA LEU A 170 -15.12 24.08 38.17
C LEU A 170 -15.46 23.88 39.65
N GLU A 171 -14.62 23.19 40.44
CA GLU A 171 -14.75 23.14 41.89
C GLU A 171 -14.46 24.52 42.50
N PRO A 172 -15.40 25.13 43.24
CA PRO A 172 -15.11 26.33 44.03
C PRO A 172 -14.16 25.98 45.19
N GLU A 173 -13.23 26.88 45.53
CA GLU A 173 -12.37 26.75 46.70
C GLU A 173 -13.21 26.75 47.98
N SER A 174 -13.54 25.57 48.51
CA SER A 174 -14.19 25.45 49.82
C SER A 174 -13.16 25.69 50.93
N GLU A 175 -13.23 26.89 51.52
CA GLU A 175 -12.29 27.35 52.54
C GLU A 175 -12.17 26.36 53.71
N SER A 176 -10.94 26.03 54.08
CA SER A 176 -10.62 24.99 55.07
C SER A 176 -10.54 25.56 56.50
N GLU A 177 -11.68 25.76 57.16
CA GLU A 177 -11.72 26.17 58.58
C GLU A 177 -11.95 25.01 59.58
N SER A 178 -11.11 24.97 60.62
CA SER A 178 -11.15 24.00 61.73
C SER A 178 -10.13 24.40 62.81
N PRO A 179 -10.26 24.03 64.10
CA PRO A 179 -11.48 23.84 64.91
C PRO A 179 -11.39 24.47 66.34
N GLN A 180 -12.48 25.01 66.92
CA GLN A 180 -12.56 25.25 68.39
C GLN A 180 -13.97 25.11 69.02
N GLY A 181 -14.07 24.35 70.12
CA GLY A 181 -14.80 24.70 71.36
C GLY A 181 -16.34 24.72 71.45
N PRO A 182 -16.98 23.74 72.13
CA PRO A 182 -18.36 23.81 72.69
C PRO A 182 -18.31 24.16 74.21
N PRO A 183 -19.39 24.09 75.05
CA PRO A 183 -20.83 23.79 74.82
C PRO A 183 -21.86 24.74 75.52
N GLN A 184 -23.19 24.54 75.32
CA GLN A 184 -24.21 24.20 76.37
C GLN A 184 -25.68 24.58 76.03
N CYS A 185 -26.63 23.73 76.50
CA CYS A 185 -28.06 23.96 76.87
C CYS A 185 -29.07 24.55 75.83
N GLY A 186 -30.33 24.09 75.73
CA GLY A 186 -31.03 22.96 76.37
C GLY A 186 -32.51 22.81 75.91
N PRO A 187 -33.17 21.64 76.09
CA PRO A 187 -34.55 21.33 75.63
C PRO A 187 -35.61 21.46 76.77
N PRO A 188 -36.96 21.33 76.58
CA PRO A 188 -37.65 20.07 76.23
C PRO A 188 -38.97 20.17 75.39
N GLY A 189 -39.53 19.03 74.96
CA GLY A 189 -40.88 18.91 74.36
C GLY A 189 -41.33 17.46 74.14
N HIS A 190 -42.56 17.10 74.54
CA HIS A 190 -43.05 15.71 74.71
C HIS A 190 -44.59 15.67 74.73
N ILE A 191 -45.33 14.59 74.43
CA ILE A 191 -44.98 13.21 74.02
C ILE A 191 -45.22 13.10 72.48
N GLU A 192 -45.91 12.19 71.76
CA GLU A 192 -46.47 10.81 71.86
C GLU A 192 -46.55 10.30 70.39
N SER A 193 -46.32 9.05 69.92
CA SER A 193 -46.17 7.67 70.41
C SER A 193 -47.39 6.74 70.11
N SER A 194 -47.10 5.59 69.47
CA SER A 194 -48.00 4.49 69.01
C SER A 194 -48.58 4.60 67.58
N GLY A 195 -48.56 3.56 66.73
CA GLY A 195 -47.87 2.27 66.89
C GLY A 195 -48.09 1.23 65.75
N ASN A 196 -47.09 0.36 65.57
CA ASN A 196 -47.09 -0.96 64.90
C ASN A 196 -47.54 -1.15 63.41
N ARG A 197 -46.52 -1.38 62.57
CA ARG A 197 -46.23 -2.63 61.81
C ARG A 197 -47.40 -3.54 61.36
N TYR A 198 -47.35 -3.98 60.10
CA TYR A 198 -47.21 -5.40 59.71
C TYR A 198 -46.58 -5.54 58.30
N ASN A 199 -46.21 -6.76 57.88
CA ASN A 199 -45.37 -7.02 56.70
C ASN A 199 -46.15 -7.48 55.45
N ASP A 200 -45.43 -7.44 54.32
CA ASP A 200 -45.47 -8.39 53.19
C ASP A 200 -46.69 -8.40 52.24
N ARG A 201 -46.44 -8.05 50.96
CA ARG A 201 -46.64 -9.03 49.87
C ARG A 201 -45.76 -8.74 48.64
N ARG A 202 -45.42 -9.80 47.92
CA ARG A 202 -44.67 -9.85 46.64
C ARG A 202 -45.64 -10.09 45.46
N GLU A 203 -45.09 -10.12 44.25
CA GLU A 203 -45.74 -10.39 42.93
C GLU A 203 -46.41 -9.15 42.30
N GLY A 204 -46.34 -8.94 40.97
CA GLY A 204 -45.60 -9.68 39.93
C GLY A 204 -45.92 -9.22 38.50
N ALA A 205 -45.14 -9.70 37.52
CA ALA A 205 -45.34 -9.61 36.05
C ALA A 205 -45.49 -8.20 35.40
N GLY A 206 -44.58 -7.88 34.47
CA GLY A 206 -44.66 -6.67 33.63
C GLY A 206 -45.08 -6.94 32.18
N LYS A 207 -45.12 -5.90 31.34
CA LYS A 207 -45.19 -5.99 29.87
C LYS A 207 -44.25 -4.98 29.21
N ARG A 208 -43.60 -5.39 28.12
CA ARG A 208 -42.95 -4.49 27.15
C ARG A 208 -43.92 -4.22 26.01
N ALA A 209 -44.03 -2.98 25.54
CA ALA A 209 -44.41 -2.66 24.15
C ALA A 209 -44.10 -1.21 23.80
N GLY A 210 -43.51 -1.02 22.62
CA GLY A 210 -43.62 0.12 21.72
C GLY A 210 -43.41 -0.44 20.30
N PRO A 211 -43.23 0.37 19.23
CA PRO A 211 -43.34 1.83 19.15
C PRO A 211 -44.31 2.32 18.03
N SER A 212 -44.69 3.60 18.06
CA SER A 212 -45.12 4.47 16.92
C SER A 212 -45.68 5.78 17.52
N GLY A 213 -45.52 6.98 16.93
CA GLY A 213 -44.68 7.38 15.79
C GLY A 213 -45.25 8.65 15.12
N ALA A 214 -44.42 9.71 14.98
CA ALA A 214 -44.74 11.04 14.38
C ALA A 214 -45.80 11.87 15.16
N ASP A 215 -45.86 13.21 15.11
CA ASP A 215 -44.95 14.24 14.56
C ASP A 215 -45.16 15.60 15.32
N GLU A 216 -44.57 16.69 14.81
CA GLU A 216 -44.89 18.12 15.09
C GLU A 216 -44.62 18.69 16.51
N PHE A 217 -43.70 19.67 16.59
CA PHE A 217 -43.66 20.67 17.68
C PHE A 217 -43.07 22.01 17.21
N GLU A 218 -43.90 22.81 16.54
CA GLU A 218 -43.90 24.28 16.62
C GLU A 218 -45.09 24.65 17.55
N ASP A 219 -45.10 25.70 18.35
CA ASP A 219 -44.11 26.72 18.71
C ASP A 219 -44.36 27.14 20.18
N SER A 220 -43.38 27.71 20.90
CA SER A 220 -43.62 28.25 22.25
C SER A 220 -42.60 29.30 22.70
N ASP A 221 -42.98 30.57 22.54
CA ASP A 221 -42.29 31.75 23.07
C ASP A 221 -41.87 31.59 24.55
N TRP A 222 -40.56 31.71 24.81
CA TRP A 222 -40.03 32.04 26.14
C TRP A 222 -39.29 33.37 26.12
N ALA A 223 -40.08 34.45 26.07
CA ALA A 223 -39.60 35.82 26.11
C ALA A 223 -39.07 36.20 27.51
N GLY A 224 -37.76 36.05 27.70
CA GLY A 224 -36.88 36.92 28.49
C GLY A 224 -37.25 37.27 29.94
N ALA A 225 -36.53 36.68 30.89
CA ALA A 225 -36.31 37.26 32.22
C ALA A 225 -34.89 36.95 32.73
N GLY A 226 -34.13 37.98 33.12
CA GLY A 226 -32.95 37.86 34.00
C GLY A 226 -31.72 37.10 33.47
N LEU A 227 -30.99 37.67 32.51
CA LEU A 227 -29.59 37.31 32.28
C LEU A 227 -28.67 38.19 33.13
N ASP A 228 -28.22 37.69 34.29
CA ASP A 228 -27.08 38.27 35.02
C ASP A 228 -25.79 37.93 34.26
N LEU A 229 -25.36 38.84 33.38
CA LEU A 229 -24.03 38.78 32.77
C LEU A 229 -22.97 39.00 33.85
N THR A 230 -22.08 38.03 34.04
CA THR A 230 -20.90 38.19 34.89
C THR A 230 -19.98 39.28 34.32
N PHE A 231 -19.96 40.43 34.98
CA PHE A 231 -19.13 41.58 34.64
C PHE A 231 -17.64 41.24 34.84
N ILE A 232 -16.99 40.80 33.76
CA ILE A 232 -15.53 40.75 33.69
C ILE A 232 -15.04 42.20 33.65
N GLY A 233 -14.32 42.61 34.70
CA GLY A 233 -13.96 44.00 34.94
C GLY A 233 -13.06 44.63 33.88
N TYR A 234 -12.90 45.96 33.97
CA TYR A 234 -12.04 46.76 33.11
C TYR A 234 -10.64 46.13 32.94
N GLN A 235 -10.31 45.75 31.71
CA GLN A 235 -8.95 45.36 31.31
C GLN A 235 -8.35 46.47 30.44
N ASP A 236 -7.09 46.82 30.72
CA ASP A 236 -6.40 47.92 30.05
C ASP A 236 -6.28 47.69 28.55
N SER A 237 -6.74 48.66 27.76
CA SER A 237 -6.96 48.54 26.32
C SER A 237 -5.67 48.54 25.45
N SER A 238 -4.55 48.06 26.00
CA SER A 238 -3.22 48.10 25.36
C SER A 238 -2.84 46.80 24.64
N SER A 239 -3.43 45.66 25.00
CA SER A 239 -3.21 44.37 24.32
C SER A 239 -4.12 44.23 23.09
N GLY A 240 -3.67 44.74 21.94
CA GLY A 240 -4.39 44.74 20.66
C GLY A 240 -4.60 43.36 20.04
N GLY A 241 -5.48 42.54 20.63
CA GLY A 241 -5.91 41.23 20.11
C GLY A 241 -7.37 41.23 19.64
N ASN A 242 -7.68 40.44 18.60
CA ASN A 242 -8.99 40.38 17.93
C ASN A 242 -10.16 39.92 18.82
N VAL A 243 -9.92 39.53 20.08
CA VAL A 243 -10.94 39.02 21.01
C VAL A 243 -11.88 40.11 21.51
N HIS A 244 -11.41 41.37 21.61
CA HIS A 244 -12.17 42.45 22.25
C HIS A 244 -12.74 43.51 21.29
N THR A 245 -12.38 43.46 20.01
CA THR A 245 -12.76 44.49 19.02
C THR A 245 -14.15 44.27 18.39
N GLY A 246 -14.82 43.15 18.68
CA GLY A 246 -16.06 42.74 18.01
C GLY A 246 -15.91 42.47 16.50
N ALA A 247 -14.67 42.40 16.00
CA ALA A 247 -14.37 42.31 14.58
C ALA A 247 -14.68 40.92 14.02
N THR A 248 -15.39 40.87 12.89
CA THR A 248 -15.72 39.64 12.17
C THR A 248 -14.48 38.76 11.98
N PRO A 249 -14.47 37.51 12.48
CA PRO A 249 -13.30 36.66 12.40
C PRO A 249 -12.93 36.38 10.93
N PRO A 250 -11.65 36.11 10.63
CA PRO A 250 -11.15 36.13 9.25
C PRO A 250 -11.84 35.13 8.31
N TRP A 251 -12.34 34.01 8.83
CA TRP A 251 -13.10 33.00 8.06
C TRP A 251 -14.59 33.34 7.84
N LEU A 252 -15.08 34.47 8.37
CA LEU A 252 -16.47 34.92 8.26
C LEU A 252 -16.60 36.25 7.49
N LYS A 253 -15.47 36.81 7.03
CA LYS A 253 -15.49 37.90 6.06
C LYS A 253 -15.92 37.32 4.71
N GLN A 254 -16.96 37.90 4.10
CA GLN A 254 -17.26 37.65 2.69
C GLN A 254 -16.20 38.37 1.86
N ASP A 255 -15.59 37.68 0.90
CA ASP A 255 -14.54 38.25 0.05
C ASP A 255 -15.10 39.45 -0.75
N PRO A 256 -14.51 40.66 -0.62
CA PRO A 256 -14.90 41.78 -1.45
C PRO A 256 -14.43 41.54 -2.89
N GLU A 257 -15.35 41.58 -3.85
CA GLU A 257 -15.03 41.40 -5.27
C GLU A 257 -14.05 42.46 -5.81
N GLU A 258 -13.20 42.00 -6.73
CA GLU A 258 -12.48 42.76 -7.76
C GLU A 258 -12.11 44.24 -7.50
N GLY A 259 -10.91 44.48 -6.94
CA GLY A 259 -10.13 45.66 -7.34
C GLY A 259 -9.14 46.24 -6.34
N GLY A 260 -7.90 46.46 -6.77
CA GLY A 260 -7.02 47.49 -6.17
C GLY A 260 -5.85 46.99 -5.32
N SER A 261 -4.73 46.66 -5.99
CA SER A 261 -3.36 46.92 -5.54
C SER A 261 -2.98 46.68 -4.06
N GLY A 262 -2.52 45.47 -3.76
CA GLY A 262 -1.22 45.29 -3.08
C GLY A 262 -1.13 45.55 -1.58
N THR A 263 -1.51 44.55 -0.78
CA THR A 263 -0.83 44.21 0.49
C THR A 263 -0.59 42.69 0.48
N GLN A 264 0.60 42.23 0.87
CA GLN A 264 0.93 40.80 0.90
C GLN A 264 0.59 40.21 2.27
N GLU A 265 -0.44 39.35 2.31
CA GLU A 265 -0.67 38.43 3.43
C GLU A 265 0.56 37.53 3.64
N PRO A 266 1.04 37.33 4.89
CA PRO A 266 2.18 36.46 5.17
C PRO A 266 1.78 34.99 5.03
N GLN A 267 2.00 34.40 3.85
CA GLN A 267 1.73 32.98 3.61
C GLN A 267 2.56 32.09 4.55
N ALA A 268 1.87 31.39 5.46
CA ALA A 268 2.46 30.44 6.40
C ALA A 268 2.79 29.10 5.72
N GLY A 269 3.76 29.12 4.81
CA GLY A 269 4.28 27.94 4.10
C GLY A 269 5.02 28.33 2.81
N PRO A 270 5.77 27.39 2.20
CA PRO A 270 6.31 27.61 0.85
C PRO A 270 5.16 27.87 -0.12
N SER A 271 5.31 28.84 -1.02
CA SER A 271 4.28 29.14 -2.00
C SER A 271 3.99 27.91 -2.88
N HIS A 272 2.77 27.83 -3.43
CA HIS A 272 2.39 26.73 -4.31
C HIS A 272 3.35 26.58 -5.51
N GLU A 273 3.90 27.70 -6.01
CA GLU A 273 4.90 27.71 -7.08
C GLU A 273 6.26 27.13 -6.63
N GLU A 274 6.71 27.44 -5.41
CA GLU A 274 7.93 26.85 -4.82
C GLU A 274 7.78 25.35 -4.56
N PHE A 275 6.60 24.91 -4.09
CA PHE A 275 6.30 23.47 -3.95
C PHE A 275 6.39 22.74 -5.30
N LEU A 276 5.84 23.32 -6.37
CA LEU A 276 5.96 22.77 -7.72
C LEU A 276 7.42 22.74 -8.21
N LYS A 277 8.19 23.82 -8.01
CA LYS A 277 9.63 23.89 -8.34
C LYS A 277 10.43 22.82 -7.58
N HIS A 278 10.18 22.63 -6.29
CA HIS A 278 10.82 21.55 -5.51
C HIS A 278 10.46 20.17 -6.06
N LYS A 279 9.19 19.93 -6.41
CA LYS A 279 8.73 18.68 -7.03
C LYS A 279 9.35 18.42 -8.41
N GLU A 280 9.76 19.45 -9.13
CA GLU A 280 10.50 19.34 -10.40
C GLU A 280 11.98 19.05 -10.16
N GLN A 281 12.64 19.77 -9.25
CA GLN A 281 14.02 19.51 -8.86
C GLN A 281 14.23 18.07 -8.35
N GLU A 282 13.27 17.53 -7.59
CA GLU A 282 13.30 16.12 -7.18
C GLU A 282 13.24 15.14 -8.36
N LYS A 283 12.44 15.42 -9.41
CA LYS A 283 12.39 14.57 -10.61
C LYS A 283 13.73 14.60 -11.35
N LEU A 284 14.35 15.77 -11.46
CA LEU A 284 15.67 15.93 -12.07
C LEU A 284 16.75 15.19 -11.26
N ARG A 285 16.75 15.32 -9.92
CA ARG A 285 17.72 14.65 -9.04
C ARG A 285 17.60 13.11 -9.03
N LYS A 286 16.47 12.56 -9.47
CA LYS A 286 16.22 11.11 -9.60
C LYS A 286 16.66 10.53 -10.95
N LEU A 287 17.15 11.35 -11.89
CA LEU A 287 17.65 10.91 -13.19
C LEU A 287 19.19 10.76 -13.19
N PRO A 288 19.77 9.69 -13.78
CA PRO A 288 21.22 9.57 -13.89
C PRO A 288 21.83 10.67 -14.78
N ALA A 289 22.83 11.38 -14.26
CA ALA A 289 23.55 12.43 -15.00
C ALA A 289 24.28 11.91 -16.26
N SER A 290 24.58 10.60 -16.32
CA SER A 290 25.18 9.94 -17.49
C SER A 290 24.17 9.49 -18.56
N ARG A 291 22.87 9.83 -18.41
CA ARG A 291 21.85 9.50 -19.40
C ARG A 291 22.10 10.24 -20.72
N VAL A 292 21.99 9.52 -21.84
CA VAL A 292 22.06 10.12 -23.19
C VAL A 292 21.04 11.27 -23.30
N GLY A 293 21.53 12.45 -23.67
CA GLY A 293 20.75 13.70 -23.73
C GLY A 293 20.85 14.60 -22.50
N ALA A 294 21.48 14.18 -21.38
CA ALA A 294 21.60 15.02 -20.19
C ALA A 294 22.52 16.25 -20.38
N ASN A 295 23.57 16.10 -21.21
CA ASN A 295 24.50 17.18 -21.56
C ASN A 295 24.23 17.74 -22.96
N PHE A 296 22.98 17.73 -23.42
CA PHE A 296 22.62 18.22 -24.76
C PHE A 296 22.27 19.71 -24.72
N ASP A 297 23.04 20.54 -25.42
CA ASP A 297 22.79 21.98 -25.48
C ASP A 297 21.72 22.31 -26.54
N HIS A 298 20.49 22.51 -26.05
CA HIS A 298 19.33 22.90 -26.86
C HIS A 298 19.41 24.33 -27.43
N ALA A 299 20.37 25.16 -27.02
CA ALA A 299 20.58 26.49 -27.59
C ALA A 299 21.53 26.48 -28.81
N SER A 300 22.22 25.36 -29.07
CA SER A 300 23.09 25.22 -30.25
C SER A 300 22.27 25.12 -31.54
N GLN A 301 22.54 26.00 -32.51
CA GLN A 301 21.96 25.88 -33.85
C GLN A 301 22.56 24.66 -34.57
N THR A 302 21.73 23.65 -34.82
CA THR A 302 22.13 22.48 -35.61
C THR A 302 22.15 22.84 -37.10
N ASP A 303 23.20 22.40 -37.80
CA ASP A 303 23.33 22.60 -39.23
C ASP A 303 22.51 21.56 -40.02
N ALA A 304 22.27 21.82 -41.31
CA ALA A 304 21.53 20.88 -42.17
C ALA A 304 22.25 19.53 -42.38
N GLY A 305 23.54 19.42 -42.04
CA GLY A 305 24.33 18.19 -42.03
C GLY A 305 24.31 17.40 -40.71
N TRP A 306 23.67 17.94 -39.65
CA TRP A 306 23.62 17.32 -38.31
C TRP A 306 23.12 15.86 -38.31
N LEU A 307 22.13 15.54 -39.15
CA LEU A 307 21.66 14.16 -39.34
C LEU A 307 22.54 13.44 -40.37
N PRO A 308 23.14 12.27 -40.02
CA PRO A 308 23.71 11.38 -41.01
C PRO A 308 22.70 11.09 -42.12
N SER A 309 23.12 11.19 -43.38
CA SER A 309 22.20 11.08 -44.52
C SER A 309 21.63 9.67 -44.65
N PHE A 310 20.48 9.40 -44.03
CA PHE A 310 19.76 8.12 -44.05
C PHE A 310 19.11 7.81 -45.41
N GLY A 311 19.90 7.81 -46.50
CA GLY A 311 19.53 7.28 -47.82
C GLY A 311 18.23 7.84 -48.42
N ARG A 312 17.85 9.08 -48.12
CA ARG A 312 16.58 9.72 -48.54
C ARG A 312 15.32 8.95 -48.08
N VAL A 313 15.41 8.19 -46.98
CA VAL A 313 14.29 7.43 -46.37
C VAL A 313 13.10 8.31 -45.96
N TRP A 314 13.35 9.59 -45.67
CA TRP A 314 12.35 10.54 -45.17
C TRP A 314 11.70 11.42 -46.26
N ASN A 315 12.02 11.23 -47.55
CA ASN A 315 11.39 12.00 -48.63
C ASN A 315 9.93 11.57 -48.86
N SER A 316 9.00 12.51 -48.77
CA SER A 316 7.57 12.32 -49.07
C SER A 316 7.34 12.12 -50.57
N GLY A 317 7.25 10.86 -51.00
CA GLY A 317 6.99 10.50 -52.40
C GLY A 317 6.86 9.00 -52.62
N ARG A 318 6.54 8.57 -53.85
CA ARG A 318 6.50 7.15 -54.19
C ARG A 318 7.94 6.61 -54.29
N ARG A 319 8.23 5.46 -53.67
CA ARG A 319 9.57 4.84 -53.55
C ARG A 319 10.38 4.76 -54.86
N TRP A 320 9.70 4.67 -56.01
CA TRP A 320 10.32 4.72 -57.34
C TRP A 320 11.01 6.06 -57.66
N GLN A 321 10.43 7.19 -57.26
CA GLN A 321 10.96 8.54 -57.54
C GLN A 321 12.30 8.76 -56.84
N SER A 322 12.40 8.39 -55.56
CA SER A 322 13.67 8.40 -54.79
C SER A 322 14.75 7.52 -55.45
N ARG A 323 14.37 6.36 -56.01
CA ARG A 323 15.30 5.48 -56.75
C ARG A 323 15.85 6.11 -58.04
N HIS A 324 15.14 7.06 -58.66
CA HIS A 324 15.64 7.79 -59.83
C HIS A 324 16.61 8.91 -59.42
N GLN A 325 16.30 9.70 -58.38
CA GLN A 325 17.23 10.69 -57.83
C GLN A 325 18.55 10.03 -57.37
N PHE A 326 18.46 8.94 -56.60
CA PHE A 326 19.63 8.21 -56.12
C PHE A 326 20.56 7.78 -57.27
N LYS A 327 20.01 7.25 -58.37
CA LYS A 327 20.81 6.88 -59.56
C LYS A 327 21.41 8.07 -60.31
N ALA A 328 20.72 9.21 -60.35
CA ALA A 328 21.27 10.43 -60.95
C ALA A 328 22.45 10.97 -60.13
N GLU A 329 22.36 10.90 -58.80
CA GLU A 329 23.39 11.35 -57.86
C GLU A 329 24.59 10.40 -57.79
N GLU A 330 24.38 9.08 -57.82
CA GLU A 330 25.46 8.09 -57.97
C GLU A 330 26.28 8.34 -59.25
N GLY A 331 25.65 8.81 -60.32
CA GLY A 331 26.33 9.20 -61.56
C GLY A 331 27.24 10.44 -61.44
N GLN A 332 27.06 11.26 -60.39
CA GLN A 332 27.80 12.50 -60.17
C GLN A 332 28.86 12.38 -59.04
N GLY A 333 28.65 11.49 -58.07
CA GLY A 333 29.46 11.40 -56.84
C GLY A 333 30.74 10.54 -56.90
N THR A 334 31.12 9.97 -58.04
CA THR A 334 32.14 8.90 -58.12
C THR A 334 33.60 9.33 -57.85
N ASN A 335 33.90 10.63 -57.80
CA ASN A 335 35.27 11.13 -57.88
C ASN A 335 36.01 11.30 -56.52
N HIS A 336 35.43 10.81 -55.41
CA HIS A 336 36.11 10.76 -54.10
C HIS A 336 36.28 9.33 -53.59
N LYS A 337 37.44 8.75 -53.96
CA LYS A 337 37.87 7.40 -53.57
C LYS A 337 37.95 7.25 -52.04
N ARG A 338 37.04 6.48 -51.45
CA ARG A 338 37.19 5.94 -50.08
C ARG A 338 38.49 5.14 -49.97
N LYS A 339 39.48 5.66 -49.24
CA LYS A 339 40.66 4.86 -48.81
C LYS A 339 40.16 3.69 -47.95
N LYS A 340 40.53 2.45 -48.31
CA LYS A 340 40.39 1.31 -47.39
C LYS A 340 41.37 1.47 -46.23
N HIS A 341 40.90 1.24 -45.00
CA HIS A 341 41.80 0.97 -43.88
C HIS A 341 42.34 -0.46 -43.99
N GLU A 342 43.62 -0.65 -43.69
CA GLU A 342 44.22 -1.96 -43.47
C GLU A 342 43.90 -2.50 -42.06
N PRO A 343 43.90 -3.83 -41.87
CA PRO A 343 43.71 -4.45 -40.55
C PRO A 343 44.97 -4.32 -39.67
N TRP A 344 44.75 -3.86 -38.45
CA TRP A 344 45.75 -3.67 -37.39
C TRP A 344 46.52 -4.96 -37.06
N LYS A 345 47.86 -4.96 -37.19
CA LYS A 345 48.73 -6.06 -36.72
C LYS A 345 49.15 -5.83 -35.27
N GLY A 346 49.03 -6.87 -34.43
CA GLY A 346 49.32 -6.79 -33.00
C GLY A 346 50.81 -6.62 -32.66
N SER A 347 51.11 -5.74 -31.70
CA SER A 347 52.46 -5.44 -31.23
C SER A 347 53.10 -6.62 -30.49
N LYS A 348 54.37 -6.92 -30.80
CA LYS A 348 55.18 -7.86 -30.02
C LYS A 348 55.48 -7.27 -28.64
N LYS A 349 55.36 -8.09 -27.59
CA LYS A 349 55.89 -7.73 -26.26
C LYS A 349 57.41 -7.83 -26.27
N HIS A 350 58.11 -6.77 -25.85
CA HIS A 350 59.50 -6.90 -25.41
C HIS A 350 59.55 -7.60 -24.05
N LYS A 351 60.66 -8.30 -23.79
CA LYS A 351 60.98 -8.96 -22.53
C LYS A 351 62.22 -8.24 -21.97
N PRO A 352 62.22 -7.75 -20.71
CA PRO A 352 63.45 -7.25 -20.10
C PRO A 352 64.44 -8.40 -19.88
N ALA A 353 65.71 -8.06 -19.86
CA ALA A 353 66.80 -8.93 -19.43
C ALA A 353 67.44 -8.31 -18.19
N ASP A 354 67.79 -9.15 -17.22
CA ASP A 354 68.57 -8.79 -16.04
C ASP A 354 69.21 -10.07 -15.49
N SER A 355 70.41 -9.94 -14.88
CA SER A 355 71.34 -11.03 -14.51
C SER A 355 71.87 -11.89 -15.67
#